data_AF-A0A674HXW0-F1
#
_entry.id   AF-A0A674HXW0-F1
#
_cell.length_a   1.000
_cell.length_b   1.000
_cell.length_c   1.000
_cell.angle_alpha   90.00
_cell.angle_beta   90.00
_cell.angle_gamma   90.00
#
_symmetry.space_group_name_H-M   'P 1'
#
loop_
_entity.id
_entity.type
_entity.pdbx_description
1 polymer ?
#
loop_
_entity_poly.entity_id
_entity_poly.type
_entity_poly.pdbx_seq_one_letter_code
_entity_poly.pdbx_strand_id
1 'polypeptide(L)'
;LRGANKYSVVCLFFISNVLFSLGVKCGGVLAAPYGNFSSPNFPGLYPYDTECTWLIVVTEGSSALLTFDHFDLEYHDNCEYDYLKIYNGFSEDEGNLLGKFCGKSSPPQFTSSWHVMSIIFHSDKHVASQGFSAAYRKDVCGGVLTGLSGMITSPDYPENYPNNAECRWIIRAVPNSIIKLVFADFQMENNEGCNFDYVAVYDGPTMGDMHLSHYCGNMKPPDIVSSTHELLLVFKSDFNIGGRGFKAYFFSGTEATSFIPTAAPARRVILSKSFLSRSFCGPNYYGELRHKEIRGLTQSHTGNLYQGWEVNLQLLCLRAVACFLEVNGKAPTDLAGVALSGIRACSSRASLQAT
;
A
#
# COMPACT_ATOMS: atom_id res chain seq x y z
N LEU A 1 11.82 20.75 10.88
CA LEU A 1 11.84 19.28 11.16
C LEU A 1 10.80 18.89 12.22
N ARG A 2 9.51 19.19 12.01
CA ARG A 2 8.40 18.76 12.88
C ARG A 2 7.12 18.79 12.05
N GLY A 3 6.48 17.66 11.79
CA GLY A 3 5.19 17.65 11.11
C GLY A 3 4.71 16.25 10.76
N ALA A 4 5.34 15.61 9.78
CA ALA A 4 4.98 14.27 9.32
C ALA A 4 5.95 13.24 9.91
N ASN A 5 5.53 12.50 10.95
CA ASN A 5 6.08 11.17 11.31
C ASN A 5 5.56 10.62 12.65
N LYS A 6 4.80 11.38 13.44
CA LYS A 6 4.32 10.85 14.74
C LYS A 6 3.13 9.90 14.61
N TYR A 7 2.23 10.12 13.64
CA TYR A 7 1.01 9.32 13.52
C TYR A 7 1.19 8.01 12.75
N SER A 8 2.04 7.99 11.71
CA SER A 8 2.38 6.78 10.94
C SER A 8 3.14 5.75 11.80
N VAL A 9 4.11 6.22 12.59
CA VAL A 9 4.86 5.37 13.53
C VAL A 9 3.94 4.77 14.60
N VAL A 10 3.02 5.55 15.16
CA VAL A 10 2.05 5.04 16.15
C VAL A 10 1.17 3.94 15.52
N CYS A 11 0.66 4.15 14.30
CA CYS A 11 -0.19 3.14 13.64
C CYS A 11 0.57 1.84 13.33
N LEU A 12 1.83 1.92 12.88
CA LEU A 12 2.69 0.75 12.63
C LEU A 12 3.05 -0.01 13.93
N PHE A 13 3.31 0.71 15.01
CA PHE A 13 3.50 0.11 16.34
C PHE A 13 2.23 -0.61 16.82
N PHE A 14 1.04 -0.07 16.58
CA PHE A 14 -0.21 -0.73 16.92
C PHE A 14 -0.49 -1.97 16.04
N ILE A 15 -0.22 -1.93 14.72
CA ILE A 15 -0.36 -3.10 13.84
C ILE A 15 0.60 -4.21 14.26
N SER A 16 1.85 -3.87 14.58
CA SER A 16 2.85 -4.83 15.10
C SER A 16 2.39 -5.47 16.42
N ASN A 17 1.83 -4.69 17.35
CA ASN A 17 1.32 -5.22 18.64
C ASN A 17 0.01 -6.02 18.48
N VAL A 18 -0.86 -5.66 17.54
CA VAL A 18 -2.09 -6.41 17.24
C VAL A 18 -1.76 -7.75 16.58
N LEU A 19 -0.81 -7.78 15.63
CA LEU A 19 -0.31 -9.04 15.03
C LEU A 19 0.34 -9.94 16.10
N PHE A 20 1.14 -9.36 16.99
CA PHE A 20 1.76 -10.10 18.09
C PHE A 20 0.73 -10.64 19.11
N SER A 21 -0.37 -9.91 19.35
CA SER A 21 -1.46 -10.32 20.25
C SER A 21 -2.42 -11.35 19.65
N LEU A 22 -2.36 -11.63 18.34
CA LEU A 22 -3.23 -12.59 17.64
C LEU A 22 -2.62 -14.01 17.51
N GLY A 23 -1.46 -14.28 18.11
CA GLY A 23 -0.82 -15.60 18.06
C GLY A 23 -0.09 -15.89 16.75
N VAL A 24 0.36 -14.85 16.04
CA VAL A 24 1.20 -14.98 14.83
C VAL A 24 2.52 -15.65 15.21
N LYS A 25 2.75 -16.87 14.70
CA LYS A 25 3.95 -17.69 15.02
C LYS A 25 5.22 -17.17 14.33
N CYS A 26 5.07 -16.44 13.22
CA CYS A 26 6.17 -15.93 12.38
C CYS A 26 5.66 -14.83 11.44
N GLY A 27 6.56 -13.95 10.99
CA GLY A 27 6.21 -12.78 10.18
C GLY A 27 6.37 -11.46 10.92
N GLY A 28 5.77 -10.40 10.38
CA GLY A 28 5.75 -9.08 11.02
C GLY A 28 5.86 -7.90 10.04
N VAL A 29 5.89 -6.70 10.60
CA VAL A 29 6.05 -5.46 9.84
C VAL A 29 7.54 -5.11 9.71
N LEU A 30 8.01 -4.99 8.47
CA LEU A 30 9.39 -4.67 8.11
C LEU A 30 9.44 -3.21 7.63
N ALA A 31 9.71 -2.29 8.56
CA ALA A 31 9.63 -0.84 8.32
C ALA A 31 11.00 -0.14 8.11
N ALA A 32 12.10 -0.88 8.23
CA ALA A 32 13.44 -0.36 7.96
C ALA A 32 13.62 -0.12 6.44
N PRO A 33 14.47 0.84 6.01
CA PRO A 33 14.70 1.10 4.58
C PRO A 33 15.39 -0.05 3.84
N TYR A 34 15.91 -1.04 4.56
CA TYR A 34 16.37 -2.31 4.02
C TYR A 34 16.32 -3.35 5.15
N GLY A 35 16.32 -4.62 4.78
CA GLY A 35 16.38 -5.71 5.74
C GLY A 35 16.31 -7.07 5.07
N ASN A 36 16.56 -8.10 5.87
CA ASN A 36 16.49 -9.48 5.43
C ASN A 36 15.45 -10.22 6.27
N PHE A 37 14.77 -11.19 5.67
CA PHE A 37 13.83 -12.07 6.34
C PHE A 37 13.84 -13.45 5.67
N SER A 38 13.45 -14.47 6.42
CA SER A 38 13.49 -15.84 5.95
C SER A 38 12.30 -16.64 6.47
N SER A 39 12.05 -17.78 5.84
CA SER A 39 11.15 -18.78 6.40
C SER A 39 11.61 -19.20 7.80
N PRO A 40 10.69 -19.66 8.67
CA PRO A 40 11.07 -20.14 9.99
C PRO A 40 12.10 -21.26 9.90
N ASN A 41 13.03 -21.29 10.86
CA ASN A 41 14.14 -22.24 10.98
C ASN A 41 15.21 -22.21 9.87
N PHE A 42 15.11 -21.33 8.86
CA PHE A 42 16.12 -21.23 7.79
C PHE A 42 17.55 -21.11 8.38
N PRO A 43 18.55 -21.87 7.87
CA PRO A 43 18.52 -22.74 6.69
C PRO A 43 18.04 -24.19 6.94
N GLY A 44 17.53 -24.49 8.13
CA GLY A 44 16.85 -25.74 8.44
C GLY A 44 15.43 -25.83 7.86
N LEU A 45 14.79 -26.98 8.05
CA LEU A 45 13.46 -27.22 7.50
C LEU A 45 12.40 -26.32 8.15
N TYR A 46 11.55 -25.68 7.33
CA TYR A 46 10.42 -24.93 7.86
C TYR A 46 9.40 -25.88 8.53
N PRO A 47 8.64 -25.41 9.53
CA PRO A 47 7.60 -26.22 10.16
C PRO A 47 6.41 -26.45 9.23
N TYR A 48 5.74 -27.58 9.42
CA TYR A 48 4.44 -27.88 8.81
C TYR A 48 3.33 -26.97 9.35
N ASP A 49 2.22 -26.87 8.62
CA ASP A 49 0.97 -26.18 9.00
C ASP A 49 1.25 -24.76 9.50
N THR A 50 2.08 -24.04 8.76
CA THR A 50 2.61 -22.72 9.14
C THR A 50 2.21 -21.67 8.12
N GLU A 51 1.70 -20.56 8.62
CA GLU A 51 1.40 -19.37 7.83
C GLU A 51 2.16 -18.20 8.42
N CYS A 52 3.02 -17.58 7.61
CA CYS A 52 3.79 -16.40 8.00
C CYS A 52 3.44 -15.25 7.05
N THR A 53 3.20 -14.07 7.62
CA THR A 53 2.90 -12.86 6.83
C THR A 53 3.92 -11.78 7.14
N TRP A 54 4.62 -11.29 6.13
CA TRP A 54 5.48 -10.12 6.23
C TRP A 54 4.86 -8.96 5.46
N LEU A 55 4.90 -7.80 6.11
CA LEU A 55 4.46 -6.54 5.52
C LEU A 55 5.65 -5.61 5.44
N ILE A 56 6.18 -5.41 4.23
CA ILE A 56 7.24 -4.44 3.99
C ILE A 56 6.59 -3.07 3.82
N VAL A 57 7.06 -2.10 4.61
CA VAL A 57 6.61 -0.71 4.55
C VAL A 57 7.83 0.19 4.43
N VAL A 58 8.01 0.81 3.27
CA VAL A 58 9.02 1.85 3.05
C VAL A 58 8.37 3.23 3.16
N THR A 59 9.14 4.30 2.97
CA THR A 59 8.59 5.67 2.99
C THR A 59 7.60 5.90 1.84
N GLU A 60 6.53 6.65 2.09
CA GLU A 60 5.56 7.04 1.05
C GLU A 60 6.26 7.69 -0.16
N GLY A 61 5.78 7.39 -1.37
CA GLY A 61 6.40 7.81 -2.62
C GLY A 61 7.56 6.93 -3.10
N SER A 62 8.10 6.06 -2.25
CA SER A 62 9.12 5.07 -2.62
C SER A 62 8.51 3.72 -2.99
N SER A 63 9.32 2.84 -3.58
CA SER A 63 8.98 1.43 -3.80
C SER A 63 9.89 0.52 -2.97
N ALA A 64 9.48 -0.72 -2.76
CA ALA A 64 10.27 -1.75 -2.13
C ALA A 64 10.72 -2.75 -3.20
N LEU A 65 12.03 -2.91 -3.35
CA LEU A 65 12.63 -3.97 -4.16
C LEU A 65 12.86 -5.19 -3.26
N LEU A 66 12.30 -6.32 -3.66
CA LEU A 66 12.42 -7.63 -3.04
C LEU A 66 13.29 -8.54 -3.91
N THR A 67 14.27 -9.19 -3.30
CA THR A 67 15.20 -10.14 -3.92
C THR A 67 15.29 -11.41 -3.09
N PHE A 68 15.58 -12.54 -3.75
CA PHE A 68 15.73 -13.85 -3.10
C PHE A 68 17.15 -14.36 -3.22
N ASP A 69 17.76 -14.69 -2.07
CA ASP A 69 19.09 -15.31 -2.01
C ASP A 69 18.99 -16.84 -2.04
N HIS A 70 17.89 -17.39 -1.50
CA HIS A 70 17.61 -18.83 -1.47
C HIS A 70 16.11 -19.10 -1.60
N PHE A 71 15.73 -20.16 -2.30
CA PHE A 71 14.35 -20.61 -2.42
C PHE A 71 14.26 -22.13 -2.65
N ASP A 72 13.68 -22.85 -1.70
CA ASP A 72 13.40 -24.29 -1.76
C ASP A 72 12.13 -24.60 -0.95
N LEU A 73 10.99 -24.69 -1.62
CA LEU A 73 9.70 -25.13 -1.07
C LEU A 73 9.29 -26.48 -1.67
N GLU A 74 8.28 -27.14 -1.08
CA GLU A 74 7.68 -28.30 -1.73
C GLU A 74 7.17 -27.93 -3.13
N TYR A 75 7.35 -28.82 -4.10
CA TYR A 75 6.92 -28.58 -5.47
C TYR A 75 5.51 -29.15 -5.71
N HIS A 76 4.68 -28.37 -6.38
CA HIS A 76 3.43 -28.82 -6.99
C HIS A 76 3.18 -28.01 -8.25
N ASP A 77 2.56 -28.60 -9.28
CA ASP A 77 2.36 -27.94 -10.59
C ASP A 77 1.62 -26.60 -10.48
N ASN A 78 0.70 -26.48 -9.51
CA ASN A 78 -0.06 -25.25 -9.21
C ASN A 78 0.28 -24.64 -7.83
N CYS A 79 1.36 -25.09 -7.20
CA CYS A 79 1.78 -24.69 -5.84
C CYS A 79 0.66 -24.82 -4.79
N GLU A 80 -0.11 -25.90 -4.81
CA GLU A 80 -1.29 -26.07 -3.94
C GLU A 80 -0.95 -26.51 -2.51
N TYR A 81 0.23 -27.09 -2.33
CA TYR A 81 0.76 -27.48 -1.03
C TYR A 81 1.48 -26.28 -0.40
N ASP A 82 2.81 -26.23 -0.50
CA ASP A 82 3.60 -25.11 0.03
C ASP A 82 3.79 -24.01 -1.01
N TYR A 83 3.69 -22.76 -0.58
CA TYR A 83 3.87 -21.63 -1.48
C TYR A 83 4.29 -20.34 -0.79
N LEU A 84 4.89 -19.48 -1.60
CA LEU A 84 5.10 -18.07 -1.29
C LEU A 84 4.25 -17.22 -2.25
N LYS A 85 3.33 -16.42 -1.71
CA LYS A 85 2.60 -15.40 -2.46
C LYS A 85 3.16 -14.02 -2.18
N ILE A 86 3.25 -13.21 -3.23
CA ILE A 86 3.75 -11.84 -3.16
C ILE A 86 2.67 -10.93 -3.72
N TYR A 87 2.28 -9.92 -2.95
CA TYR A 87 1.22 -8.98 -3.30
C TYR A 87 1.72 -7.54 -3.33
N ASN A 88 1.16 -6.78 -4.27
CA ASN A 88 1.44 -5.39 -4.51
C ASN A 88 0.58 -4.48 -3.61
N GLY A 89 1.04 -4.20 -2.39
CA GLY A 89 0.32 -3.39 -1.40
C GLY A 89 -0.27 -4.21 -0.25
N PHE A 90 -1.24 -3.64 0.47
CA PHE A 90 -1.84 -4.25 1.66
C PHE A 90 -2.88 -5.34 1.36
N SER A 91 -3.49 -5.32 0.17
CA SER A 91 -4.60 -6.21 -0.16
C SER A 91 -4.08 -7.53 -0.75
N GLU A 92 -4.65 -8.63 -0.25
CA GLU A 92 -4.41 -10.01 -0.71
C GLU A 92 -5.36 -10.41 -1.86
N ASP A 93 -5.95 -9.43 -2.56
CA ASP A 93 -6.81 -9.67 -3.72
C ASP A 93 -6.00 -10.17 -4.92
N GLU A 94 -6.62 -11.02 -5.75
CA GLU A 94 -5.97 -11.57 -6.96
C GLU A 94 -5.45 -10.48 -7.91
N GLY A 95 -6.13 -9.34 -7.99
CA GLY A 95 -5.70 -8.20 -8.81
C GLY A 95 -4.37 -7.57 -8.39
N ASN A 96 -3.90 -7.85 -7.17
CA ASN A 96 -2.63 -7.36 -6.62
C ASN A 96 -1.58 -8.47 -6.52
N LEU A 97 -1.89 -9.71 -6.88
CA LEU A 97 -0.95 -10.84 -6.80
C LEU A 97 0.16 -10.68 -7.85
N LEU A 98 1.38 -10.43 -7.40
CA LEU A 98 2.58 -10.37 -8.25
C LEU A 98 3.05 -11.77 -8.66
N GLY A 99 2.80 -12.77 -7.82
CA GLY A 99 3.03 -14.16 -8.16
C GLY A 99 2.87 -15.13 -6.98
N LYS A 100 2.79 -16.41 -7.32
CA LYS A 100 2.73 -17.56 -6.41
C LYS A 100 3.83 -18.53 -6.80
N PHE A 101 4.71 -18.87 -5.86
CA PHE A 101 5.95 -19.61 -6.12
C PHE A 101 6.10 -20.82 -5.20
N CYS A 102 6.67 -21.90 -5.71
CA CYS A 102 6.98 -23.13 -4.98
C CYS A 102 8.11 -23.90 -5.70
N GLY A 103 8.58 -25.01 -5.12
CA GLY A 103 9.73 -25.75 -5.64
C GLY A 103 11.07 -25.03 -5.42
N LYS A 104 12.04 -25.30 -6.30
CA LYS A 104 13.44 -24.83 -6.18
C LYS A 104 13.84 -23.71 -7.15
N SER A 105 12.94 -23.31 -8.04
CA SER A 105 13.20 -22.20 -8.95
C SER A 105 13.12 -20.89 -8.18
N SER A 106 14.24 -20.17 -8.08
CA SER A 106 14.26 -18.87 -7.40
C SER A 106 13.31 -17.89 -8.10
N PRO A 107 12.41 -17.21 -7.35
CA PRO A 107 11.57 -16.17 -7.93
C PRO A 107 12.40 -15.02 -8.50
N PRO A 108 11.90 -14.29 -9.51
CA PRO A 108 12.54 -13.08 -9.97
C PRO A 108 12.50 -11.99 -8.89
N GLN A 109 13.21 -10.89 -9.10
CA GLN A 109 13.07 -9.72 -8.23
C GLN A 109 11.73 -9.00 -8.46
N PHE A 110 11.16 -8.43 -7.41
CA PHE A 110 9.90 -7.68 -7.47
C PHE A 110 10.07 -6.28 -6.93
N THR A 111 9.56 -5.29 -7.65
CA THR A 111 9.44 -3.92 -7.14
C THR A 111 7.98 -3.64 -6.86
N SER A 112 7.64 -3.28 -5.62
CA SER A 112 6.28 -2.84 -5.30
C SER A 112 5.96 -1.57 -6.07
N SER A 113 4.70 -1.41 -6.43
CA SER A 113 4.21 -0.22 -7.11
C SER A 113 4.12 1.03 -6.23
N TRP A 114 4.14 0.84 -4.91
CA TRP A 114 4.03 1.90 -3.93
C TRP A 114 4.83 1.55 -2.68
N HIS A 115 4.64 2.25 -1.56
CA HIS A 115 5.47 2.08 -0.38
C HIS A 115 5.21 0.80 0.44
N VAL A 116 4.34 -0.10 -0.02
CA VAL A 116 3.95 -1.31 0.72
C VAL A 116 3.98 -2.56 -0.18
N MET A 117 4.46 -3.67 0.37
CA MET A 117 4.40 -5.01 -0.22
C MET A 117 4.03 -6.04 0.84
N SER A 118 3.15 -6.98 0.51
CA SER A 118 2.77 -8.09 1.41
C SER A 118 3.30 -9.42 0.88
N ILE A 119 3.85 -10.23 1.79
CA ILE A 119 4.41 -11.55 1.48
C ILE A 119 3.76 -12.57 2.41
N ILE A 120 3.24 -13.65 1.84
CA ILE A 120 2.59 -14.72 2.58
C ILE A 120 3.27 -16.03 2.25
N PHE A 121 3.85 -16.65 3.27
CA PHE A 121 4.34 -18.03 3.20
C PHE A 121 3.31 -18.95 3.83
N HIS A 122 3.03 -20.06 3.15
CA HIS A 122 2.14 -21.11 3.63
C HIS A 122 2.83 -22.46 3.46
N SER A 123 2.76 -23.30 4.50
CA SER A 123 3.09 -24.72 4.44
C SER A 123 1.92 -25.60 4.86
N ASP A 124 1.77 -26.74 4.20
CA ASP A 124 0.75 -27.73 4.53
C ASP A 124 1.22 -28.70 5.64
N LYS A 125 0.48 -29.79 5.88
CA LYS A 125 0.76 -30.73 6.98
C LYS A 125 1.85 -31.76 6.68
N HIS A 126 2.41 -31.79 5.48
CA HIS A 126 3.32 -32.81 4.98
C HIS A 126 4.43 -32.17 4.16
N VAL A 127 5.61 -32.79 4.18
CA VAL A 127 6.78 -32.36 3.40
C VAL A 127 7.28 -30.95 3.76
N ALA A 128 8.58 -30.84 3.97
CA ALA A 128 9.20 -29.56 4.27
C ALA A 128 10.58 -29.55 3.63
N SER A 129 10.96 -28.36 3.19
CA SER A 129 12.24 -28.06 2.58
C SER A 129 12.98 -26.99 3.39
N GLN A 130 14.16 -26.57 2.93
CA GLN A 130 14.98 -25.56 3.62
C GLN A 130 14.33 -24.17 3.67
N GLY A 131 13.33 -23.92 2.80
CA GLY A 131 12.61 -22.66 2.77
C GLY A 131 13.33 -21.59 1.96
N PHE A 132 13.17 -20.34 2.37
CA PHE A 132 13.68 -19.19 1.63
C PHE A 132 14.40 -18.18 2.51
N SER A 133 15.31 -17.44 1.90
CA SER A 133 15.92 -16.23 2.45
C SER A 133 15.77 -15.12 1.43
N ALA A 134 15.19 -14.00 1.87
CA ALA A 134 14.90 -12.85 1.05
C ALA A 134 15.46 -11.58 1.68
N ALA A 135 15.81 -10.63 0.82
CA ALA A 135 16.25 -9.30 1.20
C ALA A 135 15.32 -8.28 0.55
N TYR A 136 15.10 -7.18 1.24
CA TYR A 136 14.37 -6.05 0.69
C TYR A 136 15.13 -4.76 0.91
N ARG A 137 14.94 -3.81 0.00
CA ARG A 137 15.42 -2.44 0.15
C ARG A 137 14.42 -1.46 -0.43
N LYS A 138 14.41 -0.26 0.15
CA LYS A 138 13.80 0.91 -0.44
C LYS A 138 14.48 1.17 -1.78
N ASP A 139 13.68 1.18 -2.82
CA ASP A 139 14.00 1.68 -4.14
C ASP A 139 13.33 3.05 -4.32
N VAL A 140 13.85 3.87 -5.23
CA VAL A 140 13.44 5.28 -5.34
C VAL A 140 11.96 5.36 -5.72
N CYS A 141 11.51 4.51 -6.66
CA CYS A 141 10.17 4.52 -7.25
C CYS A 141 10.02 3.50 -8.39
N GLY A 142 8.80 3.37 -8.95
CA GLY A 142 8.52 2.55 -10.13
C GLY A 142 7.79 1.24 -9.82
N GLY A 143 7.70 0.34 -10.80
CA GLY A 143 7.12 -1.00 -10.66
C GLY A 143 6.04 -1.32 -11.70
N VAL A 144 5.37 -2.46 -11.53
CA VAL A 144 4.24 -2.87 -12.39
C VAL A 144 2.93 -2.68 -11.63
N LEU A 145 2.07 -1.80 -12.13
CA LEU A 145 0.75 -1.47 -11.61
C LEU A 145 -0.31 -2.30 -12.31
N THR A 146 -1.17 -2.97 -11.55
CA THR A 146 -2.30 -3.76 -12.06
C THR A 146 -3.61 -3.27 -11.45
N GLY A 147 -4.74 -3.59 -12.10
CA GLY A 147 -6.07 -3.33 -11.57
C GLY A 147 -6.89 -2.31 -12.37
N LEU A 148 -8.13 -2.08 -11.91
CA LEU A 148 -9.09 -1.18 -12.56
C LEU A 148 -8.79 0.31 -12.33
N SER A 149 -8.06 0.61 -11.25
CA SER A 149 -7.63 1.97 -10.96
C SER A 149 -6.47 1.96 -9.95
N GLY A 150 -5.68 3.01 -9.93
CA GLY A 150 -4.66 3.20 -8.91
C GLY A 150 -4.10 4.61 -8.90
N MET A 151 -3.14 4.85 -8.01
CA MET A 151 -2.55 6.15 -7.77
C MET A 151 -1.02 6.06 -7.92
N ILE A 152 -0.42 7.06 -8.54
CA ILE A 152 1.01 7.16 -8.78
C ILE A 152 1.47 8.52 -8.28
N THR A 153 2.61 8.55 -7.58
CA THR A 153 3.24 9.80 -7.15
C THR A 153 4.71 9.78 -7.52
N SER A 154 5.28 10.96 -7.75
CA SER A 154 6.74 11.12 -7.72
C SER A 154 7.30 10.70 -6.36
N PRO A 155 8.60 10.35 -6.30
CA PRO A 155 9.23 10.05 -5.02
C PRO A 155 9.10 11.22 -4.04
N ASP A 156 8.91 10.89 -2.76
CA ASP A 156 8.81 11.83 -1.64
C ASP A 156 7.65 12.85 -1.70
N TYR A 157 6.74 12.76 -2.69
CA TYR A 157 5.55 13.60 -2.77
C TYR A 157 4.75 13.60 -1.44
N PRO A 158 4.30 14.76 -0.92
CA PRO A 158 4.25 16.08 -1.55
C PRO A 158 5.51 16.94 -1.35
N GLU A 159 6.57 16.39 -0.75
CA GLU A 159 7.87 17.05 -0.68
C GLU A 159 8.56 17.03 -2.04
N ASN A 160 9.69 17.74 -2.14
CA ASN A 160 10.42 17.77 -3.41
C ASN A 160 11.00 16.40 -3.75
N TYR A 161 10.84 15.99 -5.02
CA TYR A 161 11.45 14.76 -5.51
C TYR A 161 12.98 14.86 -5.48
N PRO A 162 13.70 13.72 -5.35
CA PRO A 162 15.15 13.70 -5.36
C PRO A 162 15.70 13.96 -6.77
N ASN A 163 16.90 14.55 -6.81
CA ASN A 163 17.69 14.71 -8.03
C ASN A 163 18.19 13.35 -8.53
N ASN A 164 18.43 13.22 -9.84
CA ASN A 164 18.91 12.02 -10.54
C ASN A 164 18.00 10.80 -10.34
N ALA A 165 16.70 11.02 -10.14
CA ALA A 165 15.73 9.96 -10.04
C ALA A 165 15.32 9.48 -11.43
N GLU A 166 15.14 8.17 -11.57
CA GLU A 166 14.57 7.58 -12.77
C GLU A 166 13.54 6.53 -12.36
N CYS A 167 12.26 6.89 -12.49
CA CYS A 167 11.13 6.04 -12.15
C CYS A 167 10.46 5.53 -13.41
N ARG A 168 10.04 4.26 -13.38
CA ARG A 168 9.27 3.64 -14.47
C ARG A 168 8.12 2.85 -13.89
N TRP A 169 6.90 3.21 -14.26
CA TRP A 169 5.70 2.47 -13.90
C TRP A 169 5.06 1.88 -15.15
N ILE A 170 4.93 0.57 -15.19
CA ILE A 170 4.19 -0.15 -16.24
C ILE A 170 2.79 -0.41 -15.70
N ILE A 171 1.77 0.21 -16.29
CA ILE A 171 0.38 -0.03 -15.96
C ILE A 171 -0.14 -1.14 -16.88
N ARG A 172 -0.56 -2.26 -16.31
CA ARG A 172 -1.12 -3.41 -17.02
C ARG A 172 -2.59 -3.58 -16.67
N ALA A 173 -3.43 -3.37 -17.67
CA ALA A 173 -4.86 -3.63 -17.60
C ALA A 173 -5.20 -5.00 -18.19
N VAL A 174 -6.45 -5.42 -18.06
CA VAL A 174 -6.95 -6.66 -18.67
C VAL A 174 -6.88 -6.53 -20.20
N PRO A 175 -6.51 -7.59 -20.94
CA PRO A 175 -6.52 -7.55 -22.41
C PRO A 175 -7.83 -7.00 -22.98
N ASN A 176 -7.74 -6.24 -24.07
CA ASN A 176 -8.86 -5.53 -24.72
C ASN A 176 -9.47 -4.36 -23.91
N SER A 177 -8.78 -3.88 -22.88
CA SER A 177 -9.12 -2.61 -22.23
C SER A 177 -8.11 -1.52 -22.60
N ILE A 178 -8.48 -0.27 -22.28
CA ILE A 178 -7.62 0.92 -22.42
C ILE A 178 -7.42 1.57 -21.05
N ILE A 179 -6.36 2.35 -20.92
CA ILE A 179 -5.92 3.00 -19.69
C ILE A 179 -6.05 4.51 -19.85
N LYS A 180 -6.71 5.16 -18.90
CA LYS A 180 -6.78 6.61 -18.77
C LYS A 180 -5.91 7.06 -17.60
N LEU A 181 -4.95 7.94 -17.85
CA LEU A 181 -4.08 8.57 -16.86
C LEU A 181 -4.51 10.03 -16.64
N VAL A 182 -4.67 10.43 -15.38
CA VAL A 182 -5.15 11.75 -14.96
C VAL A 182 -4.22 12.32 -13.89
N PHE A 183 -3.59 13.45 -14.17
CA PHE A 183 -2.79 14.18 -13.17
C PHE A 183 -3.68 15.00 -12.24
N ALA A 184 -3.50 14.86 -10.93
CA ALA A 184 -4.20 15.62 -9.89
C ALA A 184 -3.37 16.82 -9.39
N ASP A 185 -2.05 16.65 -9.25
CA ASP A 185 -1.08 17.71 -8.98
C ASP A 185 0.14 17.50 -9.89
N PHE A 186 0.78 18.60 -10.32
CA PHE A 186 1.94 18.57 -11.21
C PHE A 186 2.78 19.84 -11.05
N GLN A 187 4.00 19.67 -10.56
CA GLN A 187 4.98 20.73 -10.38
C GLN A 187 6.40 20.17 -10.55
N MET A 188 7.01 20.49 -11.69
CA MET A 188 8.34 20.05 -12.06
C MET A 188 9.23 21.23 -12.43
N GLU A 189 10.53 20.99 -12.54
CA GLU A 189 11.42 21.97 -13.14
C GLU A 189 10.90 22.37 -14.52
N ASN A 190 10.93 23.68 -14.81
CA ASN A 190 10.46 24.22 -16.07
C ASN A 190 11.65 24.53 -16.97
N ASN A 191 11.72 23.87 -18.12
CA ASN A 191 12.74 24.10 -19.12
C ASN A 191 12.15 24.02 -20.53
N GLU A 192 12.74 24.77 -21.47
CA GLU A 192 12.36 24.73 -22.88
C GLU A 192 12.64 23.34 -23.47
N GLY A 193 11.57 22.64 -23.87
CA GLY A 193 11.65 21.28 -24.38
C GLY A 193 11.73 20.18 -23.31
N CYS A 194 11.63 20.52 -22.02
CA CYS A 194 11.57 19.56 -20.92
C CYS A 194 12.70 18.53 -20.92
N ASN A 195 13.94 18.99 -21.12
CA ASN A 195 15.11 18.11 -21.24
C ASN A 195 15.81 17.79 -19.91
N PHE A 196 15.46 18.52 -18.85
CA PHE A 196 15.99 18.31 -17.50
C PHE A 196 15.08 17.32 -16.76
N ASP A 197 14.11 17.85 -16.01
CA ASP A 197 13.11 17.03 -15.35
C ASP A 197 11.85 16.87 -16.22
N TYR A 198 11.33 15.64 -16.33
CA TYR A 198 10.12 15.40 -17.09
C TYR A 198 9.34 14.16 -16.64
N VAL A 199 8.07 14.12 -17.07
CA VAL A 199 7.24 12.92 -17.13
C VAL A 199 6.94 12.60 -18.59
N ALA A 200 7.25 11.39 -19.02
CA ALA A 200 6.96 10.87 -20.34
C ALA A 200 5.99 9.68 -20.27
N VAL A 201 5.13 9.54 -21.28
CA VAL A 201 4.14 8.45 -21.37
C VAL A 201 4.23 7.77 -22.71
N TYR A 202 4.21 6.45 -22.72
CA TYR A 202 4.28 5.60 -23.90
C TYR A 202 3.09 4.63 -23.95
N ASP A 203 2.56 4.41 -25.14
CA ASP A 203 1.41 3.55 -25.44
C ASP A 203 1.81 2.07 -25.58
N GLY A 204 2.38 1.54 -24.51
CA GLY A 204 2.90 0.17 -24.43
C GLY A 204 3.83 0.01 -23.23
N PRO A 205 4.42 -1.18 -23.04
CA PRO A 205 5.24 -1.47 -21.86
C PRO A 205 6.67 -0.93 -21.93
N THR A 206 7.12 -0.39 -23.08
CA THR A 206 8.51 0.01 -23.31
C THR A 206 8.64 1.43 -23.89
N MET A 207 9.85 2.01 -23.77
CA MET A 207 10.14 3.31 -24.41
C MET A 207 10.33 3.21 -25.94
N GLY A 208 10.27 2.00 -26.51
CA GLY A 208 10.24 1.78 -27.95
C GLY A 208 8.82 1.87 -28.54
N ASP A 209 7.80 1.88 -27.68
CA ASP A 209 6.40 2.01 -28.08
C ASP A 209 6.05 3.47 -28.40
N MET A 210 4.83 3.70 -28.90
CA MET A 210 4.39 5.03 -29.34
C MET A 210 4.44 6.03 -28.19
N HIS A 211 5.24 7.08 -28.36
CA HIS A 211 5.35 8.16 -27.38
C HIS A 211 4.11 9.05 -27.41
N LEU A 212 3.34 9.05 -26.32
CA LEU A 212 2.09 9.79 -26.20
C LEU A 212 2.32 11.23 -25.73
N SER A 213 3.22 11.43 -24.78
CA SER A 213 3.40 12.76 -24.18
C SER A 213 4.70 12.91 -23.41
N HIS A 214 5.17 14.16 -23.30
CA HIS A 214 6.36 14.56 -22.56
C HIS A 214 6.12 15.93 -21.91
N TYR A 215 6.13 16.00 -20.57
CA TYR A 215 5.72 17.19 -19.82
C TYR A 215 6.70 17.55 -18.71
N CYS A 216 6.80 18.86 -18.43
CA CYS A 216 7.54 19.46 -17.31
C CYS A 216 6.90 20.80 -16.91
N GLY A 217 7.49 21.50 -15.94
CA GLY A 217 6.98 22.77 -15.42
C GLY A 217 5.76 22.62 -14.50
N ASN A 218 4.96 23.68 -14.43
CA ASN A 218 3.89 23.81 -13.42
C ASN A 218 2.47 23.77 -14.02
N MET A 219 2.35 23.52 -15.32
CA MET A 219 1.05 23.39 -15.96
C MET A 219 0.60 21.94 -15.87
N LYS A 220 -0.57 21.72 -15.27
CA LYS A 220 -1.17 20.39 -15.18
C LYS A 220 -1.33 19.79 -16.59
N PRO A 221 -0.79 18.58 -16.86
CA PRO A 221 -0.98 17.90 -18.12
C PRO A 221 -2.45 17.57 -18.41
N PRO A 222 -2.85 17.50 -19.70
CA PRO A 222 -4.15 16.98 -20.08
C PRO A 222 -4.29 15.49 -19.73
N ASP A 223 -5.53 14.99 -19.70
CA ASP A 223 -5.80 13.56 -19.55
C ASP A 223 -5.23 12.78 -20.73
N ILE A 224 -4.57 11.65 -20.44
CA ILE A 224 -3.94 10.79 -21.44
C ILE A 224 -4.71 9.48 -21.51
N VAL A 225 -4.95 8.97 -22.72
CA VAL A 225 -5.65 7.70 -22.96
C VAL A 225 -4.77 6.83 -23.85
N SER A 226 -4.50 5.59 -23.42
CA SER A 226 -3.79 4.60 -24.22
C SER A 226 -4.68 4.02 -25.33
N SER A 227 -4.06 3.49 -26.38
CA SER A 227 -4.74 2.62 -27.35
C SER A 227 -4.60 1.14 -26.99
N THR A 228 -3.67 0.79 -26.10
CA THR A 228 -3.44 -0.58 -25.65
C THR A 228 -3.82 -0.80 -24.18
N HIS A 229 -3.76 -2.07 -23.75
CA HIS A 229 -3.96 -2.47 -22.34
C HIS A 229 -2.70 -2.32 -21.48
N GLU A 230 -1.61 -1.80 -22.04
CA GLU A 230 -0.38 -1.50 -21.33
C GLU A 230 0.04 -0.05 -21.54
N LEU A 231 0.53 0.62 -20.50
CA LEU A 231 1.00 2.01 -20.59
C LEU A 231 2.24 2.17 -19.71
N LEU A 232 3.30 2.77 -20.25
CA LEU A 232 4.53 3.07 -19.52
C LEU A 232 4.56 4.56 -19.16
N LEU A 233 4.63 4.85 -17.86
CA LEU A 233 4.89 6.17 -17.30
C LEU A 233 6.34 6.24 -16.84
N VAL A 234 7.10 7.19 -17.38
CA VAL A 234 8.50 7.46 -16.99
C VAL A 234 8.57 8.81 -16.32
N PHE A 235 9.25 8.88 -15.18
CA PHE A 235 9.66 10.14 -14.56
C PHE A 235 11.18 10.17 -14.46
N LYS A 236 11.77 11.29 -14.84
CA LYS A 236 13.21 11.50 -14.76
C LYS A 236 13.50 12.88 -14.17
N SER A 237 14.50 12.95 -13.30
CA SER A 237 15.08 14.21 -12.83
C SER A 237 16.59 14.28 -13.08
N ASP A 238 17.12 15.48 -13.25
CA ASP A 238 18.54 15.75 -13.45
C ASP A 238 19.28 15.98 -12.12
N PHE A 239 20.51 16.50 -12.14
CA PHE A 239 21.32 16.64 -10.94
C PHE A 239 20.94 17.80 -10.01
N ASN A 240 20.03 18.70 -10.40
CA ASN A 240 19.66 19.88 -9.62
C ASN A 240 18.17 20.29 -9.80
N ILE A 241 17.68 21.18 -8.93
CA ILE A 241 16.35 21.81 -9.04
C ILE A 241 15.16 20.82 -9.06
N GLY A 242 14.80 20.31 -7.88
CA GLY A 242 13.56 19.54 -7.71
C GLY A 242 12.31 20.41 -7.46
N GLY A 243 11.16 19.94 -7.95
CA GLY A 243 9.82 20.42 -7.58
C GLY A 243 9.08 19.46 -6.65
N ARG A 244 7.86 19.81 -6.22
CA ARG A 244 6.99 18.89 -5.44
C ARG A 244 6.61 17.62 -6.21
N GLY A 245 6.79 17.63 -7.53
CA GLY A 245 6.55 16.52 -8.42
C GLY A 245 5.09 16.37 -8.79
N PHE A 246 4.60 15.14 -8.85
CA PHE A 246 3.26 14.87 -9.36
C PHE A 246 2.50 13.86 -8.53
N LYS A 247 1.17 13.95 -8.62
CA LYS A 247 0.24 12.94 -8.18
C LYS A 247 -0.72 12.65 -9.33
N ALA A 248 -0.82 11.40 -9.74
CA ALA A 248 -1.65 10.95 -10.84
C ALA A 248 -2.52 9.75 -10.43
N TYR A 249 -3.61 9.55 -11.16
CA TYR A 249 -4.49 8.41 -11.05
C TYR A 249 -4.62 7.73 -12.40
N PHE A 250 -4.64 6.41 -12.42
CA PHE A 250 -5.01 5.65 -13.60
C PHE A 250 -6.34 4.93 -13.41
N PHE A 251 -7.04 4.71 -14.52
CA PHE A 251 -8.28 3.94 -14.60
C PHE A 251 -8.20 3.05 -15.84
N SER A 252 -8.67 1.81 -15.77
CA SER A 252 -8.70 0.91 -16.91
C SER A 252 -10.10 0.36 -17.17
N GLY A 253 -10.43 0.16 -18.44
CA GLY A 253 -11.72 -0.41 -18.85
C GLY A 253 -11.94 -0.40 -20.37
N THR A 254 -13.05 -0.95 -20.82
CA THR A 254 -13.31 -1.24 -22.24
C THR A 254 -14.01 -0.11 -23.01
N GLU A 255 -14.50 0.94 -22.31
CA GLU A 255 -15.18 2.10 -22.91
C GLU A 255 -14.96 3.40 -22.09
N ALA A 256 -15.16 4.58 -22.68
CA ALA A 256 -14.99 5.88 -22.00
C ALA A 256 -15.88 6.04 -20.73
N THR A 257 -17.00 5.34 -20.67
CA THR A 257 -17.95 5.28 -19.54
C THR A 257 -17.45 4.45 -18.36
N SER A 258 -16.45 3.59 -18.57
CA SER A 258 -15.82 2.76 -17.53
C SER A 258 -14.76 3.50 -16.70
N PHE A 259 -14.31 4.67 -17.15
CA PHE A 259 -13.35 5.52 -16.43
C PHE A 259 -13.97 6.42 -15.36
N ILE A 260 -15.29 6.46 -15.28
CA ILE A 260 -15.95 7.10 -14.16
C ILE A 260 -15.79 6.13 -12.99
N PRO A 261 -15.18 6.52 -11.85
CA PRO A 261 -15.39 5.79 -10.62
C PRO A 261 -16.89 5.87 -10.36
N THR A 262 -17.64 4.88 -10.82
CA THR A 262 -19.00 4.68 -10.35
C THR A 262 -18.84 4.68 -8.83
N ALA A 263 -19.52 5.60 -8.14
CA ALA A 263 -19.64 5.50 -6.71
C ALA A 263 -20.07 4.06 -6.47
N ALA A 264 -19.14 3.23 -5.98
CA ALA A 264 -19.40 1.82 -5.83
C ALA A 264 -20.73 1.75 -5.08
N PRO A 265 -21.78 1.09 -5.62
CA PRO A 265 -23.08 1.08 -4.98
C PRO A 265 -22.79 0.62 -3.56
N ALA A 266 -22.97 1.50 -2.57
CA ALA A 266 -22.33 1.40 -1.26
C ALA A 266 -22.33 -0.07 -0.87
N ARG A 267 -21.22 -0.76 -1.13
CA ARG A 267 -21.19 -2.19 -0.92
C ARG A 267 -21.25 -2.21 0.58
N ARG A 268 -22.38 -2.65 1.13
CA ARG A 268 -22.38 -3.15 2.49
C ARG A 268 -21.20 -4.09 2.47
N VAL A 269 -20.14 -3.69 3.16
CA VAL A 269 -19.16 -4.64 3.62
C VAL A 269 -19.96 -5.47 4.61
N ILE A 270 -20.69 -6.44 4.09
CA ILE A 270 -21.12 -7.58 4.86
C ILE A 270 -19.79 -8.29 5.06
N LEU A 271 -19.05 -7.83 6.06
CA LEU A 271 -18.03 -8.64 6.67
C LEU A 271 -18.75 -9.94 6.97
N SER A 272 -18.40 -11.00 6.25
CA SER A 272 -18.98 -12.30 6.53
C SER A 272 -18.76 -12.55 8.02
N LYS A 273 -19.69 -13.25 8.68
CA LYS A 273 -19.47 -13.66 10.08
C LYS A 273 -18.10 -14.33 10.24
N SER A 274 -17.54 -14.96 9.20
CA SER A 274 -16.18 -15.50 9.20
C SER A 274 -15.08 -14.43 9.27
N PHE A 275 -15.18 -13.30 8.56
CA PHE A 275 -14.17 -12.22 8.60
C PHE A 275 -14.22 -11.44 9.92
N LEU A 276 -15.40 -11.16 10.46
CA LEU A 276 -15.52 -10.54 11.79
C LEU A 276 -15.13 -11.51 12.92
N SER A 277 -15.44 -12.81 12.80
CA SER A 277 -15.10 -13.79 13.85
C SER A 277 -13.61 -14.10 13.95
N ARG A 278 -12.85 -13.95 12.86
CA ARG A 278 -11.40 -14.22 12.86
C ARG A 278 -10.55 -13.00 13.20
N SER A 279 -11.05 -11.79 12.96
CA SER A 279 -10.23 -10.59 13.11
C SER A 279 -10.55 -9.76 14.36
N PHE A 280 -11.78 -9.71 14.86
CA PHE A 280 -12.11 -8.87 16.02
C PHE A 280 -13.31 -9.42 16.81
N CYS A 281 -13.00 -10.12 17.91
CA CYS A 281 -13.91 -10.49 18.99
C CYS A 281 -14.83 -11.72 18.71
N GLY A 282 -14.88 -12.68 19.67
CA GLY A 282 -15.45 -14.03 19.54
C GLY A 282 -17.00 -14.16 19.60
N PRO A 283 -17.56 -15.39 19.54
CA PRO A 283 -18.93 -15.69 19.08
C PRO A 283 -20.12 -15.15 19.89
N ASN A 284 -19.92 -14.47 21.02
CA ASN A 284 -21.01 -14.15 21.96
C ASN A 284 -21.58 -12.72 21.84
N TYR A 285 -21.21 -11.93 20.84
CA TYR A 285 -21.79 -10.61 20.58
C TYR A 285 -22.91 -10.65 19.53
N TYR A 286 -24.00 -11.37 19.84
CA TYR A 286 -25.28 -11.17 19.16
C TYR A 286 -26.38 -10.96 20.20
N GLY A 287 -26.46 -9.75 20.74
CA GLY A 287 -27.52 -9.32 21.64
C GLY A 287 -27.59 -7.80 21.71
N GLU A 288 -28.69 -7.23 21.21
CA GLU A 288 -29.14 -5.84 21.37
C GLU A 288 -28.36 -4.70 20.71
N LEU A 289 -28.55 -4.54 19.39
CA LEU A 289 -28.68 -3.20 18.78
C LEU A 289 -30.07 -3.10 18.13
N ARG A 290 -31.09 -2.80 18.94
CA ARG A 290 -32.39 -2.38 18.41
C ARG A 290 -32.29 -0.92 17.97
N HIS A 291 -32.64 -0.68 16.70
CA HIS A 291 -33.32 0.51 16.19
C HIS A 291 -33.14 1.80 17.02
N LYS A 292 -32.04 2.53 16.81
CA LYS A 292 -31.99 3.99 17.02
C LYS A 292 -30.93 4.62 16.11
N GLU A 293 -31.46 5.19 15.02
CA GLU A 293 -30.99 6.38 14.29
C GLU A 293 -29.57 6.39 13.70
N ILE A 294 -29.48 5.99 12.43
CA ILE A 294 -28.67 6.71 11.43
C ILE A 294 -29.66 7.46 10.55
N ARG A 295 -30.06 8.66 10.98
CA ARG A 295 -30.66 9.69 10.12
C ARG A 295 -29.73 10.90 10.17
N GLY A 296 -29.22 11.29 9.02
CA GLY A 296 -28.36 12.45 8.86
C GLY A 296 -27.16 12.11 8.00
N LEU A 297 -27.36 12.15 6.68
CA LEU A 297 -26.39 12.54 5.65
C LEU A 297 -27.13 12.49 4.30
N THR A 298 -28.12 13.38 4.14
CA THR A 298 -28.63 13.78 2.82
C THR A 298 -27.79 14.95 2.33
N GLN A 299 -27.25 14.83 1.11
CA GLN A 299 -26.51 15.86 0.39
C GLN A 299 -27.24 17.21 0.37
N SER A 300 -26.55 18.31 0.71
CA SER A 300 -26.89 19.62 0.16
C SER A 300 -26.02 19.87 -1.07
N HIS A 301 -26.68 20.06 -2.22
CA HIS A 301 -26.06 20.58 -3.43
C HIS A 301 -25.45 21.97 -3.17
N THR A 302 -24.11 22.08 -3.22
CA THR A 302 -23.34 23.22 -3.76
C THR A 302 -21.84 22.99 -3.53
N GLY A 303 -21.06 22.90 -4.61
CA GLY A 303 -19.63 23.29 -4.69
C GLY A 303 -18.57 22.53 -3.85
N ASN A 304 -17.53 22.03 -4.52
CA ASN A 304 -16.25 21.51 -4.01
C ASN A 304 -16.22 20.05 -3.51
N LEU A 305 -15.93 19.13 -4.44
CA LEU A 305 -15.65 17.71 -4.21
C LEU A 305 -14.13 17.44 -4.06
N TYR A 306 -13.48 17.87 -2.97
CA TYR A 306 -12.06 17.50 -2.72
C TYR A 306 -11.64 17.34 -1.24
N GLN A 307 -12.56 17.06 -0.30
CA GLN A 307 -12.19 16.86 1.12
C GLN A 307 -12.77 15.60 1.79
N GLY A 308 -13.23 14.61 1.03
CA GLY A 308 -13.99 13.47 1.58
C GLY A 308 -13.24 12.18 1.96
N TRP A 309 -11.91 12.08 1.77
CA TRP A 309 -11.21 10.79 1.83
C TRP A 309 -10.32 10.58 3.07
N GLU A 310 -10.16 11.58 3.94
CA GLU A 310 -9.35 11.46 5.18
C GLU A 310 -10.08 10.80 6.35
N VAL A 311 -11.35 10.45 6.20
CA VAL A 311 -12.09 9.68 7.21
C VAL A 311 -11.93 8.20 6.92
N ASN A 312 -10.87 7.54 7.42
CA ASN A 312 -11.01 6.14 7.83
C ASN A 312 -9.88 5.54 8.68
N LEU A 313 -8.61 5.98 8.62
CA LEU A 313 -7.58 5.33 9.46
C LEU A 313 -7.75 5.63 10.96
N GLN A 314 -8.12 6.86 11.33
CA GLN A 314 -8.32 7.25 12.73
C GLN A 314 -9.51 6.52 13.38
N LEU A 315 -10.59 6.31 12.61
CA LEU A 315 -11.80 5.64 13.11
C LEU A 315 -11.59 4.13 13.26
N LEU A 316 -10.84 3.51 12.37
CA LEU A 316 -10.43 2.10 12.46
C LEU A 316 -9.50 1.86 13.66
N CYS A 317 -8.55 2.77 13.91
CA CYS A 317 -7.64 2.69 15.05
C CYS A 317 -8.40 2.82 16.39
N LEU A 318 -9.33 3.78 16.52
CA LEU A 318 -10.18 3.96 17.70
C LEU A 318 -11.08 2.74 17.99
N ARG A 319 -11.59 2.08 16.94
CA ARG A 319 -12.43 0.86 17.06
C ARG A 319 -11.62 -0.37 17.47
N ALA A 320 -10.38 -0.50 16.99
CA ALA A 320 -9.47 -1.57 17.40
C ALA A 320 -9.05 -1.42 18.88
N VAL A 321 -8.79 -0.19 19.34
CA VAL A 321 -8.49 0.11 20.75
C VAL A 321 -9.68 -0.21 21.67
N ALA A 322 -10.92 0.06 21.23
CA ALA A 322 -12.11 -0.27 22.00
C ALA A 322 -12.32 -1.79 22.18
N CYS A 323 -12.14 -2.63 21.13
CA CYS A 323 -12.26 -4.10 21.26
C CYS A 323 -11.16 -4.68 22.18
N PHE A 324 -9.94 -4.13 22.16
CA PHE A 324 -8.82 -4.62 22.99
C PHE A 324 -9.04 -4.42 24.50
N LEU A 325 -9.65 -3.29 24.89
CA LEU A 325 -9.90 -2.96 26.30
C LEU A 325 -10.97 -3.88 26.94
N GLU A 326 -11.98 -4.27 26.16
CA GLU A 326 -13.12 -5.06 26.63
C GLU A 326 -12.77 -6.56 26.76
N VAL A 327 -11.96 -7.09 25.84
CA VAL A 327 -11.48 -8.49 25.88
C VAL A 327 -10.59 -8.77 27.10
N ASN A 328 -9.89 -7.75 27.61
CA ASN A 328 -8.98 -7.88 28.76
C ASN A 328 -9.61 -7.42 30.09
N GLY A 329 -10.91 -7.16 30.13
CA GLY A 329 -11.64 -6.84 31.36
C GLY A 329 -11.21 -5.54 32.06
N LYS A 330 -10.58 -4.60 31.34
CA LYS A 330 -10.14 -3.32 31.90
C LYS A 330 -11.16 -2.22 31.58
N ALA A 331 -11.63 -1.53 32.61
CA ALA A 331 -12.52 -0.39 32.43
C ALA A 331 -11.81 0.75 31.66
N PRO A 332 -12.50 1.47 30.75
CA PRO A 332 -11.93 2.56 29.95
C PRO A 332 -11.31 3.69 30.80
N THR A 333 -11.67 3.77 32.08
CA THR A 333 -11.28 4.82 33.01
C THR A 333 -9.85 4.72 33.54
N ASP A 334 -9.24 3.52 33.58
CA ASP A 334 -7.90 3.34 34.15
C ASP A 334 -6.74 3.76 33.22
N LEU A 335 -7.03 3.91 31.93
CA LEU A 335 -6.11 4.51 30.95
C LEU A 335 -6.51 5.93 30.58
N ALA A 336 -7.63 6.47 31.09
CA ALA A 336 -7.91 7.90 30.92
C ALA A 336 -6.79 8.73 31.57
N GLY A 337 -6.20 8.29 32.68
CA GLY A 337 -5.04 8.94 33.31
C GLY A 337 -3.73 8.85 32.51
N VAL A 338 -3.52 7.77 31.75
CA VAL A 338 -2.29 7.55 30.96
C VAL A 338 -2.42 8.10 29.53
N ALA A 339 -3.62 8.04 28.95
CA ALA A 339 -3.97 8.73 27.70
C ALA A 339 -4.03 10.25 27.94
N LEU A 340 -4.56 10.73 29.07
CA LEU A 340 -4.46 12.14 29.44
C LEU A 340 -3.05 12.53 29.89
N SER A 341 -2.20 11.65 30.45
CA SER A 341 -0.81 12.02 30.73
C SER A 341 0.05 12.02 29.47
N GLY A 342 -0.21 11.15 28.49
CA GLY A 342 0.41 11.20 27.16
C GLY A 342 -0.07 12.41 26.33
N ILE A 343 -1.35 12.76 26.42
CA ILE A 343 -1.92 13.95 25.77
C ILE A 343 -1.54 15.24 26.53
N ARG A 344 -1.46 15.25 27.87
CA ARG A 344 -0.97 16.40 28.68
C ARG A 344 0.54 16.57 28.65
N ALA A 345 1.33 15.52 28.45
CA ALA A 345 2.77 15.64 28.17
C ALA A 345 3.02 16.29 26.80
N CYS A 346 2.06 16.18 25.87
CA CYS A 346 2.04 16.93 24.62
C CYS A 346 1.38 18.33 24.72
N SER A 347 0.66 18.65 25.81
CA SER A 347 -0.02 19.95 25.99
C SER A 347 0.57 20.87 27.09
N SER A 348 1.64 20.48 27.78
CA SER A 348 2.23 21.25 28.90
C SER A 348 3.62 21.86 28.64
N ARG A 349 4.06 21.93 27.38
CA ARG A 349 5.20 22.79 26.96
C ARG A 349 4.81 23.88 25.96
N ALA A 350 3.53 24.23 25.94
CA ALA A 350 3.00 25.37 25.19
C ALA A 350 2.32 26.37 26.14
N SER A 351 3.04 26.79 27.18
CA SER A 351 2.74 27.99 27.97
C SER A 351 3.98 28.40 28.77
N LEU A 352 4.29 29.70 28.78
CA LEU A 352 5.53 30.40 29.19
C LEU A 352 6.57 30.50 28.06
N GLN A 353 6.96 31.66 27.51
CA GLN A 353 6.71 33.07 27.84
C GLN A 353 6.87 33.90 26.55
N ALA A 354 5.91 34.77 26.28
CA ALA A 354 6.13 36.02 25.57
C ALA A 354 5.80 37.14 26.55
N THR A 355 6.84 37.75 27.09
CA THR A 355 6.94 39.17 27.47
C THR A 355 8.38 39.55 27.21
#